data_AF-E1QE09-F1
#
_entry.id   AF-E1QE09-F1
#
_cell.length_a   1.000
_cell.length_b   1.000
_cell.length_c   1.000
_cell.angle_alpha   90.00
_cell.angle_beta   90.00
_cell.angle_gamma   90.00
#
_symmetry.space_group_name_H-M   'P 1'
#
loop_
_entity.id
_entity.type
_entity.pdbx_description
1 polymer ?
#
loop_
_entity_poly.entity_id
_entity_poly.type
_entity_poly.pdbx_seq_one_letter_code
_entity_poly.pdbx_strand_id
1 'polypeptide(L)'
;MAASAGGRPVWRLVAAMTILSALLTAGAVRAEVSRVVILPFTANAPKDISYLTKGIRDMLASRLAWEGRVQVVEPDMVAPHLAGLKQPYNDQAARAVGEKVHAQVVVFGAVTMLGQALSIDARVVRVGQGAPALTAFVQAPKEDEVIPQINLFAQRINAEIFRRPDAVEAAKRAESGKQGGVGGSTGRLTAARDEGEDDSHMSPLNPLFMKQLYGVQSDRFWRSPRINGVVNAVSAADVDMDGQIELIALLPKSLRIYRLGGEYFQLISELNNGPIGTYQYVDAGDFNGDGRPEIYVSCRNGNSMSSFVLSYEKGAFTYLAKGVPYHLRMQKNPWGQGVMVFGQKTAPNAPFYGPIYKMKWQDGDLVSDDEVTNLPDMTTIYNFLLADLSGSGGRPMSMISDNTYHLRVYNRSGEQLWMSDEQYNASSQFTYYKEISGGSGEDDVWYFHTRILEADLDGDNKPEAVVVRNSDPTGMLLGRMRMFNRGQLYSLSWNGMSMVENWRTPRISGYVSDYAIADVANSGQPALILAYNVKDLGGLIEKGFSYVVAYTIKPKAERASGEGD
;
A
#
# COMPACT_ATOMS: atom_id res chain seq x y z
N MET A 1 22.37 -22.10 84.54
CA MET A 1 22.23 -23.18 83.53
C MET A 1 21.83 -22.57 82.20
N ALA A 2 22.57 -22.92 81.14
CA ALA A 2 22.22 -22.95 79.72
C ALA A 2 21.80 -21.65 78.96
N ALA A 3 22.61 -21.39 77.93
CA ALA A 3 22.57 -20.48 76.79
C ALA A 3 21.27 -20.41 75.93
N SER A 4 21.09 -19.29 75.21
CA SER A 4 21.08 -19.19 73.72
C SER A 4 20.57 -17.79 73.30
N ALA A 5 21.36 -16.98 72.58
CA ALA A 5 21.41 -16.82 71.11
C ALA A 5 20.05 -16.42 70.51
N GLY A 6 19.89 -15.39 69.69
CA GLY A 6 20.78 -14.42 69.09
C GLY A 6 19.93 -13.54 68.17
N GLY A 7 19.83 -12.25 68.47
CA GLY A 7 19.03 -11.30 67.70
C GLY A 7 19.69 -10.95 66.38
N ARG A 8 19.34 -11.63 65.27
CA ARG A 8 19.64 -11.20 63.90
C ARG A 8 18.64 -11.79 62.88
N PRO A 9 17.61 -11.02 62.45
CA PRO A 9 17.09 -11.22 61.10
C PRO A 9 16.93 -9.94 60.27
N VAL A 10 17.12 -8.74 60.83
CA VAL A 10 16.83 -7.49 60.09
C VAL A 10 18.02 -7.02 59.23
N TRP A 11 19.25 -7.17 59.72
CA TRP A 11 20.45 -6.71 58.99
C TRP A 11 20.80 -7.56 57.76
N ARG A 12 20.42 -8.84 57.73
CA ARG A 12 20.66 -9.72 56.56
C ARG A 12 19.73 -9.40 55.40
N LEU A 13 18.50 -8.95 55.67
CA LEU A 13 17.55 -8.51 54.63
C LEU A 13 17.95 -7.16 54.03
N VAL A 14 18.42 -6.22 54.85
CA VAL A 14 18.91 -4.92 54.37
C VAL A 14 20.19 -5.07 53.54
N ALA A 15 21.13 -5.91 53.98
CA ALA A 15 22.37 -6.19 53.25
C ALA A 15 22.12 -6.97 51.94
N ALA A 16 21.16 -7.90 51.92
CA ALA A 16 20.76 -8.60 50.69
C ALA A 16 20.06 -7.67 49.70
N MET A 17 19.23 -6.72 50.18
CA MET A 17 18.61 -5.70 49.32
C MET A 17 19.65 -4.70 48.79
N THR A 18 20.65 -4.29 49.57
CA THR A 18 21.69 -3.36 49.07
C THR A 18 22.65 -4.02 48.08
N ILE A 19 22.96 -5.31 48.24
CA ILE A 19 23.74 -6.06 47.25
C ILE A 19 22.92 -6.31 45.96
N LEU A 20 21.61 -6.54 46.06
CA LEU A 20 20.73 -6.66 44.89
C LEU A 20 20.56 -5.31 44.15
N SER A 21 20.50 -4.19 44.89
CA SER A 21 20.49 -2.84 44.31
C SER A 21 21.83 -2.45 43.66
N ALA A 22 22.96 -2.94 44.18
CA ALA A 22 24.29 -2.69 43.64
C ALA A 22 24.66 -3.60 42.45
N LEU A 23 23.96 -4.72 42.26
CA LEU A 23 24.09 -5.59 41.08
C LEU A 23 23.18 -5.17 39.91
N LEU A 24 22.18 -4.30 40.16
CA LEU A 24 21.32 -3.72 39.12
C LEU A 24 21.88 -2.42 38.50
N THR A 25 22.98 -1.89 39.02
CA THR A 25 23.69 -0.73 38.45
C THR A 25 24.92 -1.13 37.62
N ALA A 26 25.10 -2.42 37.34
CA ALA A 26 26.06 -2.90 36.36
C ALA A 26 25.58 -2.57 34.93
N GLY A 27 25.88 -1.34 34.51
CA GLY A 27 26.03 -0.94 33.11
C GLY A 27 24.93 -1.41 32.17
N ALA A 28 23.76 -0.75 32.20
CA ALA A 28 23.03 -0.57 30.96
C ALA A 28 23.94 0.27 30.04
N VAL A 29 24.80 -0.40 29.26
CA VAL A 29 25.39 0.18 28.07
C VAL A 29 24.21 0.46 27.16
N ARG A 30 23.66 1.67 27.27
CA ARG A 30 22.72 2.20 26.31
C ARG A 30 23.46 2.12 24.98
N ALA A 31 23.04 1.22 24.10
CA ALA A 31 23.63 1.11 22.77
C ALA A 31 23.52 2.50 22.13
N GLU A 32 24.64 3.19 22.04
CA GLU A 32 24.69 4.55 21.55
C GLU A 32 24.29 4.51 20.08
N VAL A 33 23.23 5.25 19.74
CA VAL A 33 22.70 5.27 18.37
C VAL A 33 23.79 5.83 17.47
N SER A 34 24.32 4.99 16.57
CA SER A 34 25.34 5.41 15.62
C SER A 34 24.73 6.36 14.60
N ARG A 35 25.25 7.59 14.55
CA ARG A 35 24.92 8.59 13.55
C ARG A 35 25.76 8.39 12.29
N VAL A 36 25.08 8.43 11.16
CA VAL A 36 25.66 8.22 9.82
C VAL A 36 25.36 9.43 8.96
N VAL A 37 26.39 9.93 8.28
CA VAL A 37 26.25 11.01 7.30
C VAL A 37 26.53 10.46 5.92
N ILE A 38 25.71 10.84 4.95
CA ILE A 38 25.95 10.54 3.54
C ILE A 38 26.20 11.88 2.85
N LEU A 39 27.45 12.12 2.46
CA LEU A 39 27.81 13.33 1.72
C LEU A 39 27.25 13.27 0.30
N PRO A 40 26.97 14.41 -0.35
CA PRO A 40 26.61 14.45 -1.75
C PRO A 40 27.66 13.71 -2.60
N PHE A 41 27.22 12.80 -3.47
CA PHE A 41 28.16 12.14 -4.37
C PHE A 41 28.64 13.12 -5.42
N THR A 42 29.94 13.07 -5.74
CA THR A 42 30.53 13.92 -6.79
C THR A 42 30.09 13.40 -8.15
N ALA A 43 29.55 14.27 -9.01
CA ALA A 43 29.11 13.91 -10.35
C ALA A 43 30.22 14.21 -11.37
N ASN A 44 30.68 13.17 -12.07
CA ASN A 44 31.63 13.26 -13.18
C ASN A 44 30.93 12.79 -14.46
N ALA A 45 30.22 13.69 -15.15
CA ALA A 45 29.47 13.33 -16.35
C ALA A 45 29.40 14.51 -17.36
N PRO A 46 29.30 14.24 -18.66
CA PRO A 46 29.05 15.26 -19.67
C PRO A 46 27.66 15.91 -19.58
N LYS A 47 26.70 15.21 -18.96
CA LYS A 47 25.32 15.65 -18.71
C LYS A 47 25.07 15.75 -17.21
N ASP A 48 24.10 16.57 -16.81
CA ASP A 48 23.72 16.68 -15.40
C ASP A 48 23.13 15.36 -14.88
N ILE A 49 23.79 14.77 -13.88
CA ILE A 49 23.39 13.54 -13.19
C ILE A 49 23.10 13.79 -11.71
N SER A 50 22.78 15.03 -11.33
CA SER A 50 22.44 15.40 -9.95
C SER A 50 21.26 14.59 -9.39
N TYR A 51 20.37 14.12 -10.26
CA TYR A 51 19.27 13.21 -9.90
C TYR A 51 19.74 11.85 -9.44
N LEU A 52 20.80 11.34 -10.08
CA LEU A 52 21.36 10.03 -9.78
C LEU A 52 22.18 10.08 -8.50
N THR A 53 22.99 11.12 -8.30
CA THR A 53 23.74 11.32 -7.05
C THR A 53 22.81 11.55 -5.86
N LYS A 54 21.69 12.26 -6.06
CA LYS A 54 20.61 12.38 -5.05
C LYS A 54 19.94 11.03 -4.79
N GLY A 55 19.56 10.30 -5.83
CA GLY A 55 18.91 8.99 -5.71
C GLY A 55 19.77 7.97 -4.95
N ILE A 56 21.07 7.90 -5.27
CA ILE A 56 22.03 7.05 -4.56
C ILE A 56 22.08 7.40 -3.07
N ARG A 57 22.17 8.70 -2.75
CA ARG A 57 22.17 9.17 -1.35
C ARG A 57 20.89 8.77 -0.62
N ASP A 58 19.73 9.00 -1.22
CA ASP A 58 18.43 8.75 -0.60
C ASP A 58 18.21 7.23 -0.40
N MET A 59 18.64 6.40 -1.36
CA MET A 59 18.62 4.94 -1.25
C MET A 59 19.56 4.43 -0.15
N LEU A 60 20.77 4.98 -0.04
CA LEU A 60 21.70 4.65 1.04
C LEU A 60 21.14 5.08 2.40
N ALA A 61 20.52 6.26 2.50
CA ALA A 61 19.90 6.73 3.73
C ALA A 61 18.83 5.76 4.22
N SER A 62 17.93 5.33 3.32
CA SER A 62 16.88 4.36 3.64
C SER A 62 17.45 3.00 4.08
N ARG A 63 18.48 2.49 3.41
CA ARG A 63 19.03 1.15 3.67
C ARG A 63 19.97 1.08 4.88
N LEU A 64 20.61 2.19 5.25
CA LEU A 64 21.50 2.28 6.42
C LEU A 64 20.75 2.62 7.71
N ALA A 65 19.56 3.23 7.62
CA ALA A 65 18.74 3.51 8.79
C ALA A 65 18.37 2.21 9.54
N TRP A 66 18.54 2.23 10.86
CA TRP A 66 18.17 1.13 11.74
C TRP A 66 17.58 1.69 13.02
N GLU A 67 16.29 1.46 13.22
CA GLU A 67 15.56 2.01 14.36
C GLU A 67 16.24 1.68 15.70
N GLY A 68 16.44 2.72 16.51
CA GLY A 68 17.08 2.63 17.83
C GLY A 68 18.58 2.30 17.82
N ARG A 69 19.23 2.16 16.65
CA ARG A 69 20.66 1.78 16.55
C ARG A 69 21.48 2.57 15.54
N VAL A 70 20.90 2.97 14.42
CA VAL A 70 21.56 3.76 13.37
C VAL A 70 20.64 4.89 12.89
N GLN A 71 21.07 6.14 13.09
CA GLN A 71 20.36 7.33 12.66
C GLN A 71 21.12 7.98 11.50
N VAL A 72 20.45 8.17 10.36
CA VAL A 72 21.02 8.94 9.24
C VAL A 72 20.77 10.42 9.49
N VAL A 73 21.81 11.24 9.35
CA VAL A 73 21.73 12.69 9.52
C VAL A 73 21.08 13.31 8.28
N GLU A 74 20.08 14.14 8.49
CA GLU A 74 19.34 14.80 7.42
C GLU A 74 20.23 15.72 6.56
N PRO A 75 20.02 15.78 5.24
CA PRO A 75 20.86 16.58 4.34
C PRO A 75 20.97 18.06 4.71
N ASP A 76 19.89 18.65 5.22
CA ASP A 76 19.84 20.08 5.58
C ASP A 76 20.73 20.40 6.78
N MET A 77 20.99 19.41 7.64
CA MET A 77 21.93 19.53 8.76
C MET A 77 23.39 19.37 8.31
N VAL A 78 23.63 18.77 7.14
CA VAL A 78 24.98 18.55 6.58
C VAL A 78 25.38 19.72 5.68
N ALA A 79 24.45 20.27 4.90
CA ALA A 79 24.70 21.30 3.89
C ALA A 79 25.51 22.53 4.38
N PRO A 80 25.23 23.10 5.58
CA PRO A 80 26.01 24.23 6.09
C PRO A 80 27.48 23.92 6.34
N HIS A 81 27.81 22.66 6.63
CA HIS A 81 29.18 22.21 6.91
C HIS A 81 29.95 21.82 5.65
N LEU A 82 29.30 21.81 4.49
CA LEU A 82 29.91 21.61 3.19
C LEU A 82 30.39 22.90 2.53
N ALA A 83 29.95 24.06 3.03
CA ALA A 83 30.33 25.36 2.51
C ALA A 83 31.87 25.55 2.58
N GLY A 84 32.51 25.69 1.42
CA GLY A 84 33.96 25.86 1.30
C GLY A 84 34.77 24.57 1.05
N LEU A 85 34.13 23.39 1.06
CA LEU A 85 34.78 22.13 0.67
C LEU A 85 34.64 21.91 -0.84
N LYS A 86 35.76 21.66 -1.52
CA LYS A 86 35.76 21.28 -2.94
C LYS A 86 35.50 19.79 -3.10
N GLN A 87 34.60 19.44 -4.02
CA GLN A 87 34.45 18.07 -4.52
C GLN A 87 35.58 17.75 -5.52
N PRO A 88 36.02 16.48 -5.65
CA PRO A 88 35.59 15.32 -4.87
C PRO A 88 36.10 15.33 -3.43
N TYR A 89 35.27 14.82 -2.50
CA TYR A 89 35.63 14.74 -1.08
C TYR A 89 36.70 13.66 -0.84
N ASN A 90 37.64 13.94 0.06
CA ASN A 90 38.64 12.97 0.54
C ASN A 90 38.32 12.50 1.97
N ASP A 91 39.01 11.46 2.43
CA ASP A 91 38.81 10.87 3.77
C ASP A 91 38.93 11.91 4.90
N GLN A 92 39.84 12.88 4.78
CA GLN A 92 40.07 13.93 5.78
C GLN A 92 38.89 14.91 5.84
N ALA A 93 38.42 15.39 4.70
CA ALA A 93 37.25 16.27 4.60
C ALA A 93 35.99 15.56 5.08
N ALA A 94 35.82 14.28 4.72
CA ALA A 94 34.68 13.48 5.15
C ALA A 94 34.66 13.30 6.68
N ARG A 95 35.80 12.98 7.30
CA ARG A 95 35.92 12.89 8.77
C ARG A 95 35.62 14.23 9.45
N ALA A 96 36.15 15.34 8.92
CA ALA A 96 35.93 16.67 9.48
C ALA A 96 34.45 17.10 9.43
N VAL A 97 33.71 16.74 8.37
CA VAL A 97 32.26 16.98 8.30
C VAL A 97 31.54 16.10 9.33
N GLY A 98 31.91 14.82 9.41
CA GLY A 98 31.34 13.89 10.40
C GLY A 98 31.53 14.36 11.85
N GLU A 99 32.70 14.90 12.20
CA GLU A 99 32.97 15.47 13.53
C GLU A 99 32.04 16.65 13.85
N LYS A 100 31.84 17.57 12.89
CA LYS A 100 31.00 18.76 13.06
C LYS A 100 29.52 18.43 13.30
N VAL A 101 29.03 17.35 12.71
CA VAL A 101 27.63 16.91 12.85
C VAL A 101 27.45 15.76 13.84
N HIS A 102 28.49 15.44 14.60
CA HIS A 102 28.51 14.35 15.59
C HIS A 102 28.12 12.98 15.02
N ALA A 103 28.59 12.67 13.81
CA ALA A 103 28.40 11.37 13.17
C ALA A 103 29.63 10.47 13.37
N GLN A 104 29.39 9.18 13.61
CA GLN A 104 30.45 8.18 13.80
C GLN A 104 30.87 7.53 12.47
N VAL A 105 30.02 7.61 11.44
CA VAL A 105 30.28 7.03 10.12
C VAL A 105 29.93 8.04 9.03
N VAL A 106 30.80 8.16 8.02
CA VAL A 106 30.58 9.04 6.86
C VAL A 106 30.73 8.24 5.57
N VAL A 107 29.70 8.28 4.72
CA VAL A 107 29.65 7.67 3.39
C VAL A 107 29.78 8.78 2.36
N PHE A 108 30.66 8.61 1.39
CA PHE A 108 30.87 9.57 0.29
C PHE A 108 31.42 8.87 -0.94
N GLY A 109 31.39 9.52 -2.08
CA GLY A 109 31.88 8.90 -3.31
C GLY A 109 31.75 9.79 -4.53
N ALA A 110 32.05 9.19 -5.67
CA ALA A 110 31.86 9.79 -6.98
C ALA A 110 31.05 8.87 -7.88
N VAL A 111 30.28 9.47 -8.77
CA VAL A 111 29.54 8.81 -9.83
C VAL A 111 30.10 9.33 -11.14
N THR A 112 30.65 8.43 -11.95
CA THR A 112 31.26 8.76 -13.24
C THR A 112 30.42 8.15 -14.37
N MET A 113 30.00 8.98 -15.32
CA MET A 113 29.25 8.52 -16.50
C MET A 113 30.06 8.78 -17.76
N LEU A 114 30.28 7.72 -18.55
CA LEU A 114 31.03 7.78 -19.80
C LEU A 114 30.23 7.04 -20.89
N GLY A 115 29.57 7.80 -21.77
CA GLY A 115 28.59 7.25 -22.71
C GLY A 115 27.34 6.73 -21.98
N GLN A 116 27.06 5.44 -22.09
CA GLN A 116 25.96 4.74 -21.39
C GLN A 116 26.43 4.02 -20.12
N ALA A 117 27.74 3.88 -19.92
CA ALA A 117 28.30 3.18 -18.77
C ALA A 117 28.40 4.11 -17.56
N LEU A 118 28.03 3.57 -16.39
CA LEU A 118 28.08 4.25 -15.11
C LEU A 118 29.05 3.54 -14.15
N SER A 119 29.93 4.29 -13.52
CA SER A 119 30.78 3.83 -12.43
C SER A 119 30.44 4.59 -11.15
N ILE A 120 30.38 3.89 -10.02
CA ILE A 120 30.18 4.46 -8.70
C ILE A 120 31.34 4.02 -7.82
N ASP A 121 32.12 5.01 -7.39
CA ASP A 121 33.24 4.88 -6.48
C ASP A 121 32.79 5.36 -5.10
N ALA A 122 32.42 4.43 -4.21
CA ALA A 122 31.93 4.75 -2.88
C ALA A 122 32.94 4.37 -1.78
N ARG A 123 33.07 5.24 -0.78
CA ARG A 123 33.96 5.08 0.38
C ARG A 123 33.17 5.31 1.66
N VAL A 124 33.56 4.57 2.70
CA VAL A 124 33.01 4.73 4.05
C VAL A 124 34.15 4.87 5.04
N VAL A 125 34.09 5.93 5.85
CA VAL A 125 35.08 6.22 6.90
C VAL A 125 34.40 6.29 8.26
N ARG A 126 35.10 5.82 9.30
CA ARG A 126 34.69 6.01 10.70
C ARG A 126 35.34 7.27 11.25
N VAL A 127 34.58 8.06 12.00
CA VAL A 127 35.04 9.28 12.65
C VAL A 127 35.67 8.91 14.00
N GLY A 128 36.85 9.46 14.30
CA GLY A 128 37.57 9.23 15.57
C GLY A 128 38.43 7.95 15.66
N GLN A 129 38.25 6.96 14.77
CA GLN A 129 39.11 5.77 14.72
C GLN A 129 39.94 5.75 13.44
N GLY A 130 41.25 5.52 13.55
CA GLY A 130 42.18 5.33 12.41
C GLY A 130 41.92 4.06 11.60
N ALA A 131 40.70 3.53 11.64
CA ALA A 131 40.28 2.35 10.90
C ALA A 131 40.38 2.60 9.39
N PRO A 132 40.80 1.58 8.61
CA PRO A 132 40.86 1.67 7.15
C PRO A 132 39.47 1.94 6.57
N ALA A 133 39.42 2.77 5.53
CA ALA A 133 38.18 3.06 4.82
C ALA A 133 37.66 1.79 4.14
N LEU A 134 36.38 1.50 4.27
CA LEU A 134 35.74 0.50 3.42
C LEU A 134 35.52 1.13 2.04
N THR A 135 36.02 0.46 1.02
CA THR A 135 35.89 0.90 -0.37
C THR A 135 34.95 -0.05 -1.12
N ALA A 136 34.05 0.51 -1.90
CA ALA A 136 33.22 -0.22 -2.84
C ALA A 136 33.36 0.42 -4.21
N PHE A 137 33.82 -0.39 -5.16
CA PHE A 137 33.84 -0.06 -6.57
C PHE A 137 32.68 -0.77 -7.23
N VAL A 138 31.82 -0.01 -7.90
CA VAL A 138 30.65 -0.53 -8.60
C VAL A 138 30.72 -0.04 -10.04
N GLN A 139 30.80 -0.98 -10.99
CA GLN A 139 30.70 -0.67 -12.41
C GLN A 139 29.38 -1.25 -12.94
N ALA A 140 28.54 -0.38 -13.50
CA ALA A 140 27.25 -0.71 -14.08
C ALA A 140 27.29 -0.37 -15.59
N PRO A 141 27.05 -1.34 -16.50
CA PRO A 141 26.98 -1.09 -17.93
C PRO A 141 25.81 -0.18 -18.34
N LYS A 142 24.74 -0.14 -17.52
CA LYS A 142 23.49 0.62 -17.73
C LYS A 142 22.95 1.15 -16.40
N GLU A 143 22.13 2.19 -16.46
CA GLU A 143 21.53 2.87 -15.29
C GLU A 143 20.66 1.93 -14.41
N ASP A 144 19.98 0.95 -15.02
CA ASP A 144 19.10 0.01 -14.31
C ASP A 144 19.86 -0.96 -13.38
N GLU A 145 21.16 -1.17 -13.60
CA GLU A 145 22.00 -2.05 -12.78
C GLU A 145 22.58 -1.36 -11.54
N VAL A 146 22.31 -0.07 -11.35
CA VAL A 146 22.78 0.71 -10.19
C VAL A 146 22.08 0.28 -8.91
N ILE A 147 20.77 -0.01 -8.98
CA ILE A 147 19.94 -0.29 -7.80
C ILE A 147 20.39 -1.54 -7.04
N PRO A 148 20.65 -2.69 -7.71
CA PRO A 148 21.21 -3.89 -7.08
C PRO A 148 22.57 -3.63 -6.44
N GLN A 149 23.43 -2.83 -7.08
CA GLN A 149 24.79 -2.61 -6.59
C GLN A 149 24.83 -1.69 -5.37
N ILE A 150 24.00 -0.65 -5.33
CA ILE A 150 23.78 0.15 -4.12
C ILE A 150 23.18 -0.72 -3.00
N ASN A 151 22.42 -1.78 -3.34
CA ASN A 151 21.85 -2.68 -2.35
C ASN A 151 22.94 -3.53 -1.70
N LEU A 152 23.79 -4.13 -2.52
CA LEU A 152 24.94 -4.89 -2.07
C LEU A 152 25.90 -4.03 -1.24
N PHE A 153 26.15 -2.79 -1.66
CA PHE A 153 26.98 -1.86 -0.91
C PHE A 153 26.40 -1.53 0.47
N ALA A 154 25.11 -1.20 0.54
CA ALA A 154 24.44 -0.92 1.83
C ALA A 154 24.40 -2.16 2.73
N GLN A 155 24.16 -3.36 2.17
CA GLN A 155 24.23 -4.62 2.91
C GLN A 155 25.61 -4.87 3.49
N ARG A 156 26.68 -4.60 2.73
CA ARG A 156 28.05 -4.72 3.19
C ARG A 156 28.35 -3.75 4.34
N ILE A 157 27.91 -2.49 4.24
CA ILE A 157 28.02 -1.54 5.35
C ILE A 157 27.25 -2.05 6.58
N ASN A 158 26.02 -2.52 6.40
CA ASN A 158 25.21 -3.04 7.50
C ASN A 158 25.85 -4.27 8.17
N ALA A 159 26.49 -5.15 7.41
CA ALA A 159 27.18 -6.32 7.92
C ALA A 159 28.51 -5.97 8.61
N GLU A 160 29.39 -5.20 7.94
CA GLU A 160 30.75 -4.93 8.41
C GLU A 160 30.81 -3.79 9.43
N ILE A 161 29.99 -2.74 9.25
CA ILE A 161 30.02 -1.55 10.09
C ILE A 161 29.05 -1.65 11.27
N PHE A 162 27.78 -1.95 10.99
CA PHE A 162 26.72 -1.96 11.99
C PHE A 162 26.44 -3.35 12.57
N ARG A 163 27.05 -4.41 12.02
CA ARG A 163 26.85 -5.81 12.44
C ARG A 163 25.36 -6.19 12.56
N ARG A 164 24.57 -5.75 11.58
CA ARG A 164 23.12 -5.99 11.50
C ARG A 164 22.87 -7.49 11.25
N PRO A 165 22.09 -8.19 12.09
CA PRO A 165 21.99 -9.66 12.04
C PRO A 165 21.60 -10.24 10.68
N ASP A 166 20.58 -9.65 10.03
CA ASP A 166 20.11 -10.00 8.69
C ASP A 166 21.20 -9.82 7.61
N ALA A 167 21.96 -8.74 7.67
CA ALA A 167 23.06 -8.46 6.74
C ALA A 167 24.26 -9.39 6.96
N VAL A 168 24.58 -9.74 8.22
CA VAL A 168 25.66 -10.68 8.55
C VAL A 168 25.30 -12.11 8.11
N GLU A 169 24.04 -12.53 8.25
CA GLU A 169 23.57 -13.82 7.74
C GLU A 169 23.55 -13.88 6.22
N ALA A 170 23.14 -12.80 5.54
CA ALA A 170 23.19 -12.69 4.09
C ALA A 170 24.64 -12.77 3.56
N ALA A 171 25.59 -12.10 4.22
CA ALA A 171 27.01 -12.18 3.87
C ALA A 171 27.58 -13.60 4.04
N LYS A 172 27.24 -14.28 5.14
CA LYS A 172 27.66 -15.68 5.38
C LYS A 172 27.10 -16.66 4.35
N ARG A 173 25.85 -16.49 3.91
CA ARG A 173 25.23 -17.29 2.84
C ARG A 173 25.89 -17.05 1.47
N ALA A 174 26.30 -15.81 1.20
CA ALA A 174 27.00 -15.46 -0.03
C ALA A 174 28.45 -16.01 -0.07
N GLU A 175 29.09 -16.14 1.10
CA GLU A 175 30.42 -16.74 1.23
C GLU A 175 30.39 -18.27 1.15
N SER A 176 29.38 -18.93 1.75
CA SER A 176 29.23 -20.38 1.67
C SER A 176 28.89 -20.90 0.26
N GLY A 177 28.25 -20.07 -0.57
CA GLY A 177 27.98 -20.37 -1.98
C GLY A 177 29.20 -20.31 -2.90
N LYS A 178 30.34 -19.76 -2.45
CA LYS A 178 31.57 -19.62 -3.27
C LYS A 178 32.63 -20.68 -3.00
N GLN A 179 32.41 -21.61 -2.07
CA GLN A 179 33.40 -22.63 -1.69
C GLN A 179 33.04 -24.08 -2.08
N GLY A 180 31.93 -24.29 -2.78
CA GLY A 180 31.50 -25.62 -3.22
C GLY A 180 31.63 -25.83 -4.72
N GLY A 181 32.83 -26.06 -5.23
CA GLY A 181 33.01 -26.52 -6.60
C GLY A 181 34.34 -27.22 -6.79
N VAL A 182 34.33 -28.55 -6.94
CA VAL A 182 35.12 -29.37 -7.89
C VAL A 182 34.56 -30.80 -7.83
N GLY A 183 34.16 -31.39 -8.96
CA GLY A 183 33.84 -32.83 -9.04
C GLY A 183 33.07 -33.23 -10.29
N GLY A 184 33.77 -33.75 -11.31
CA GLY A 184 33.26 -33.98 -12.65
C GLY A 184 32.32 -35.19 -12.88
N SER A 185 31.56 -35.01 -13.96
CA SER A 185 31.16 -35.97 -15.01
C SER A 185 30.00 -36.97 -14.84
N THR A 186 29.15 -36.91 -15.87
CA THR A 186 28.34 -37.96 -16.53
C THR A 186 27.01 -38.40 -15.91
N GLY A 187 25.94 -37.73 -16.37
CA GLY A 187 24.83 -38.39 -17.08
C GLY A 187 23.74 -39.12 -16.28
N ARG A 188 22.66 -38.40 -15.93
CA ARG A 188 21.28 -38.72 -16.34
C ARG A 188 20.26 -37.75 -15.68
N LEU A 189 19.61 -36.99 -16.55
CA LEU A 189 18.21 -36.55 -16.54
C LEU A 189 17.47 -36.54 -15.19
N THR A 190 17.30 -35.35 -14.62
CA THR A 190 16.03 -34.89 -14.03
C THR A 190 15.87 -33.41 -14.36
N ALA A 191 14.79 -33.10 -15.09
CA ALA A 191 14.47 -31.78 -15.61
C ALA A 191 13.97 -30.85 -14.50
N ALA A 192 14.65 -29.72 -14.36
CA ALA A 192 14.10 -28.46 -13.89
C ALA A 192 14.53 -27.40 -14.91
N ARG A 193 13.66 -27.15 -15.90
CA ARG A 193 13.57 -25.87 -16.63
C ARG A 193 12.93 -24.90 -15.62
N ASP A 194 13.45 -23.74 -15.27
CA ASP A 194 14.12 -22.68 -16.04
C ASP A 194 13.36 -22.34 -17.32
N GLU A 195 12.31 -21.55 -17.14
CA GLU A 195 11.76 -20.68 -18.16
C GLU A 195 11.80 -19.27 -17.57
N GLY A 196 12.75 -18.47 -18.05
CA GLY A 196 12.69 -17.02 -17.96
C GLY A 196 11.53 -16.54 -18.81
N GLU A 197 10.67 -15.72 -18.21
CA GLU A 197 9.65 -14.96 -18.92
C GLU A 197 10.32 -13.96 -19.85
N ASP A 198 10.12 -14.21 -21.13
CA ASP A 198 10.45 -13.34 -22.24
C ASP A 198 9.46 -12.15 -22.22
N ASP A 199 9.90 -11.03 -21.64
CA ASP A 199 9.18 -9.78 -21.40
C ASP A 199 8.87 -8.98 -22.70
N SER A 200 8.67 -9.67 -23.82
CA SER A 200 8.63 -9.08 -25.17
C SER A 200 7.22 -9.02 -25.78
N HIS A 201 6.19 -8.71 -25.00
CA HIS A 201 4.88 -8.29 -25.55
C HIS A 201 4.20 -7.20 -24.70
N MET A 202 4.87 -6.06 -24.52
CA MET A 202 4.19 -4.83 -24.09
C MET A 202 3.43 -4.22 -25.27
N SER A 203 2.09 -4.22 -25.17
CA SER A 203 1.25 -3.36 -26.00
C SER A 203 1.42 -1.91 -25.51
N PRO A 204 1.80 -0.93 -26.35
CA PRO A 204 2.20 0.38 -25.87
C PRO A 204 0.95 1.22 -25.56
N LEU A 205 0.49 1.11 -24.32
CA LEU A 205 -0.34 2.11 -23.66
C LEU A 205 0.53 2.80 -22.60
N ASN A 206 1.02 3.99 -22.99
CA ASN A 206 1.73 4.99 -22.18
C ASN A 206 3.26 4.85 -22.00
N PRO A 207 4.09 5.44 -22.89
CA PRO A 207 5.55 5.47 -22.76
C PRO A 207 6.10 6.47 -21.71
N LEU A 208 5.29 6.99 -20.78
CA LEU A 208 5.72 8.01 -19.81
C LEU A 208 5.81 7.56 -18.34
N PHE A 209 5.67 6.27 -18.03
CA PHE A 209 6.03 5.74 -16.70
C PHE A 209 7.55 5.62 -16.48
N MET A 210 8.35 5.92 -17.51
CA MET A 210 9.81 5.97 -17.45
C MET A 210 10.33 7.35 -17.88
N LYS A 211 10.06 8.41 -17.09
CA LYS A 211 10.96 9.56 -16.89
C LYS A 211 10.42 10.66 -15.97
N GLN A 212 11.37 11.18 -15.18
CA GLN A 212 11.42 12.46 -14.47
C GLN A 212 10.57 12.61 -13.19
N LEU A 213 11.22 12.35 -12.05
CA LEU A 213 11.00 13.04 -10.79
C LEU A 213 11.69 14.40 -10.86
N TYR A 214 10.95 15.51 -10.75
CA TYR A 214 11.29 16.72 -9.99
C TYR A 214 10.12 17.72 -10.07
N GLY A 215 9.83 18.38 -8.94
CA GLY A 215 9.05 19.61 -8.88
C GLY A 215 7.79 19.52 -8.04
N VAL A 216 7.71 20.34 -7.00
CA VAL A 216 6.46 20.71 -6.34
C VAL A 216 5.69 21.59 -7.33
N GLN A 217 4.99 20.90 -8.22
CA GLN A 217 3.80 21.21 -9.02
C GLN A 217 3.65 19.96 -9.89
N SER A 218 2.98 18.93 -9.37
CA SER A 218 2.87 17.64 -10.07
C SER A 218 1.62 17.64 -10.93
N ASP A 219 1.79 17.91 -12.22
CA ASP A 219 0.79 17.74 -13.28
C ASP A 219 0.34 16.26 -13.48
N ARG A 220 0.52 15.38 -12.46
CA ARG A 220 0.41 13.93 -12.58
C ARG A 220 -0.33 13.22 -11.45
N PHE A 221 -0.52 13.86 -10.30
CA PHE A 221 -1.46 13.42 -9.28
C PHE A 221 -1.74 14.56 -8.29
N TRP A 222 -2.95 14.58 -7.74
CA TRP A 222 -3.32 15.44 -6.63
C TRP A 222 -3.35 14.60 -5.34
N ARG A 223 -2.98 15.20 -4.20
CA ARG A 223 -3.10 14.57 -2.87
C ARG A 223 -3.79 15.51 -1.91
N SER A 224 -4.75 14.98 -1.16
CA SER A 224 -5.46 15.71 -0.12
C SER A 224 -4.53 16.21 0.99
N PRO A 225 -4.91 17.28 1.69
CA PRO A 225 -4.49 17.49 3.08
C PRO A 225 -4.77 16.25 3.95
N ARG A 226 -4.15 16.20 5.12
CA ARG A 226 -4.36 15.13 6.10
C ARG A 226 -5.84 15.06 6.50
N ILE A 227 -6.45 13.91 6.31
CA ILE A 227 -7.77 13.60 6.86
C ILE A 227 -7.57 12.95 8.23
N ASN A 228 -8.15 13.56 9.26
CA ASN A 228 -8.08 13.01 10.61
C ASN A 228 -9.00 11.79 10.75
N GLY A 229 -8.43 10.66 11.15
CA GLY A 229 -9.10 9.36 11.22
C GLY A 229 -8.67 8.41 10.11
N VAL A 230 -9.15 7.17 10.19
CA VAL A 230 -8.91 6.11 9.20
C VAL A 230 -10.10 6.08 8.24
N VAL A 231 -9.84 6.21 6.94
CA VAL A 231 -10.86 6.06 5.89
C VAL A 231 -11.01 4.57 5.58
N ASN A 232 -12.22 4.05 5.77
CA ASN A 232 -12.59 2.66 5.48
C ASN A 232 -12.90 2.49 3.99
N ALA A 233 -13.68 3.40 3.42
CA ALA A 233 -14.14 3.32 2.03
C ALA A 233 -14.26 4.71 1.39
N VAL A 234 -14.19 4.77 0.07
CA VAL A 234 -14.44 5.98 -0.72
C VAL A 234 -15.41 5.73 -1.86
N SER A 235 -16.11 6.78 -2.28
CA SER A 235 -16.91 6.84 -3.50
C SER A 235 -16.83 8.26 -4.07
N ALA A 236 -17.31 8.46 -5.30
CA ALA A 236 -17.41 9.78 -5.90
C ALA A 236 -18.59 9.89 -6.85
N ALA A 237 -19.38 10.95 -6.72
CA ALA A 237 -20.56 11.26 -7.53
C ALA A 237 -20.94 12.74 -7.36
N ASP A 238 -21.69 13.31 -8.31
CA ASP A 238 -22.36 14.61 -8.18
C ASP A 238 -23.58 14.44 -7.26
N VAL A 239 -23.35 14.48 -5.95
CA VAL A 239 -24.38 14.15 -4.96
C VAL A 239 -25.27 15.32 -4.61
N ASP A 240 -24.84 16.56 -4.86
CA ASP A 240 -25.65 17.77 -4.63
C ASP A 240 -26.28 18.36 -5.90
N MET A 241 -26.07 17.71 -7.05
CA MET A 241 -26.58 18.07 -8.38
C MET A 241 -26.11 19.43 -8.90
N ASP A 242 -24.94 19.91 -8.48
CA ASP A 242 -24.38 21.16 -8.98
C ASP A 242 -23.55 20.98 -10.27
N GLY A 243 -23.46 19.75 -10.77
CA GLY A 243 -22.69 19.38 -11.96
C GLY A 243 -21.22 19.10 -11.66
N GLN A 244 -20.79 19.20 -10.40
CA GLN A 244 -19.45 18.83 -9.96
C GLN A 244 -19.48 17.49 -9.20
N ILE A 245 -18.41 16.72 -9.33
CA ILE A 245 -18.22 15.46 -8.62
C ILE A 245 -17.66 15.73 -7.22
N GLU A 246 -18.33 15.17 -6.22
CA GLU A 246 -17.85 15.15 -4.84
C GLU A 246 -17.11 13.85 -4.53
N LEU A 247 -16.09 13.96 -3.69
CA LEU A 247 -15.44 12.83 -3.04
C LEU A 247 -16.14 12.51 -1.72
N ILE A 248 -16.61 11.27 -1.59
CA ILE A 248 -17.22 10.73 -0.38
C ILE A 248 -16.18 9.87 0.34
N ALA A 249 -15.82 10.24 1.56
CA ALA A 249 -14.92 9.49 2.42
C ALA A 249 -15.66 8.94 3.64
N LEU A 250 -15.67 7.61 3.78
CA LEU A 250 -16.32 6.93 4.89
C LEU A 250 -15.30 6.59 5.97
N LEU A 251 -15.52 7.14 7.16
CA LEU A 251 -14.80 6.80 8.38
C LEU A 251 -15.68 5.88 9.25
N PRO A 252 -15.12 5.18 10.26
CA PRO A 252 -15.87 4.24 11.09
C PRO A 252 -17.16 4.78 11.73
N LYS A 253 -17.25 6.10 11.97
CA LYS A 253 -18.38 6.76 12.65
C LYS A 253 -18.87 8.03 11.95
N SER A 254 -18.29 8.38 10.80
CA SER A 254 -18.73 9.56 10.05
C SER A 254 -18.58 9.36 8.56
N LEU A 255 -19.43 10.06 7.81
CA LEU A 255 -19.32 10.19 6.36
C LEU A 255 -19.01 11.64 6.05
N ARG A 256 -17.94 11.88 5.28
CA ARG A 256 -17.48 13.21 4.92
C ARG A 256 -17.52 13.36 3.41
N ILE A 257 -18.08 14.47 2.96
CA ILE A 257 -18.22 14.79 1.55
C ILE A 257 -17.36 16.01 1.27
N TYR A 258 -16.47 15.87 0.31
CA TYR A 258 -15.49 16.87 -0.06
C TYR A 258 -15.68 17.28 -1.51
N ARG A 259 -15.45 18.56 -1.80
CA ARG A 259 -15.32 19.06 -3.17
C ARG A 259 -13.87 19.39 -3.45
N LEU A 260 -13.39 18.94 -4.61
CA LEU A 260 -12.10 19.32 -5.16
C LEU A 260 -12.33 20.30 -6.30
N GLY A 261 -11.92 21.55 -6.11
CA GLY A 261 -12.05 22.61 -7.10
C GLY A 261 -10.74 23.40 -7.22
N GLY A 262 -10.04 23.25 -8.35
CA GLY A 262 -8.72 23.84 -8.53
C GLY A 262 -7.73 23.37 -7.45
N GLU A 263 -7.21 24.29 -6.63
CA GLU A 263 -6.32 23.97 -5.51
C GLU A 263 -7.06 23.70 -4.19
N TYR A 264 -8.38 23.89 -4.15
CA TYR A 264 -9.16 23.80 -2.91
C TYR A 264 -9.74 22.41 -2.72
N PHE A 265 -9.48 21.85 -1.54
CA PHE A 265 -10.11 20.63 -1.06
C PHE A 265 -10.93 20.95 0.17
N GLN A 266 -12.24 21.10 -0.01
CA GLN A 266 -13.14 21.62 1.00
C GLN A 266 -14.09 20.53 1.47
N LEU A 267 -14.25 20.42 2.80
CA LEU A 267 -15.34 19.65 3.40
C LEU A 267 -16.65 20.42 3.19
N ILE A 268 -17.54 19.88 2.36
CA ILE A 268 -18.84 20.50 2.08
C ILE A 268 -19.93 20.00 3.02
N SER A 269 -19.82 18.76 3.49
CA SER A 269 -20.78 18.16 4.42
C SER A 269 -20.12 17.06 5.25
N GLU A 270 -20.58 16.92 6.49
CA GLU A 270 -20.19 15.83 7.37
C GLU A 270 -21.42 15.29 8.09
N LEU A 271 -21.67 14.00 7.93
CA LEU A 271 -22.59 13.24 8.76
C LEU A 271 -21.78 12.62 9.90
N ASN A 272 -21.83 13.23 11.08
CA ASN A 272 -21.16 12.74 12.30
C ASN A 272 -22.14 12.21 13.38
N ASN A 273 -23.45 12.32 13.12
CA ASN A 273 -24.53 11.86 13.99
C ASN A 273 -25.52 10.96 13.23
N GLY A 274 -24.99 10.08 12.37
CA GLY A 274 -25.81 9.13 11.63
C GLY A 274 -26.28 7.93 12.48
N PRO A 275 -26.85 6.89 11.85
CA PRO A 275 -27.29 5.69 12.56
C PRO A 275 -26.18 5.10 13.43
N ILE A 276 -26.56 4.60 14.61
CA ILE A 276 -25.66 3.96 15.56
C ILE A 276 -25.10 2.70 14.92
N GLY A 277 -23.78 2.61 14.88
CA GLY A 277 -23.08 1.47 14.31
C GLY A 277 -21.70 1.86 13.83
N THR A 278 -21.01 0.93 13.17
CA THR A 278 -19.73 1.17 12.51
C THR A 278 -19.96 1.15 11.00
N TYR A 279 -19.52 2.19 10.31
CA TYR A 279 -19.67 2.31 8.87
C TYR A 279 -18.54 1.57 8.15
N GLN A 280 -18.91 0.68 7.24
CA GLN A 280 -18.00 -0.31 6.68
C GLN A 280 -17.71 -0.08 5.20
N TYR A 281 -18.73 0.23 4.38
CA TYR A 281 -18.59 0.48 2.95
C TYR A 281 -19.53 1.60 2.51
N VAL A 282 -19.12 2.32 1.47
CA VAL A 282 -19.92 3.33 0.79
C VAL A 282 -19.81 3.17 -0.72
N ASP A 283 -20.94 3.33 -1.39
CA ASP A 283 -21.06 3.51 -2.84
C ASP A 283 -22.04 4.66 -3.11
N ALA A 284 -21.92 5.29 -4.27
CA ALA A 284 -22.83 6.36 -4.68
C ALA A 284 -23.16 6.28 -6.17
N GLY A 285 -24.41 6.57 -6.52
CA GLY A 285 -24.91 6.52 -7.89
C GLY A 285 -26.44 6.58 -7.92
N ASP A 286 -27.00 6.92 -9.07
CA ASP A 286 -28.45 6.99 -9.29
C ASP A 286 -28.99 5.57 -9.54
N PHE A 287 -29.49 4.94 -8.49
CA PHE A 287 -30.05 3.59 -8.59
C PHE A 287 -31.58 3.59 -8.73
N ASN A 288 -32.27 4.62 -8.23
CA ASN A 288 -33.73 4.70 -8.38
C ASN A 288 -34.16 5.26 -9.75
N GLY A 289 -33.24 5.81 -10.54
CA GLY A 289 -33.46 6.33 -11.88
C GLY A 289 -34.09 7.72 -11.92
N ASP A 290 -34.06 8.51 -10.84
CA ASP A 290 -34.63 9.86 -10.77
C ASP A 290 -33.66 10.96 -11.22
N GLY A 291 -32.44 10.59 -11.62
CA GLY A 291 -31.37 11.50 -12.03
C GLY A 291 -30.55 12.07 -10.87
N ARG A 292 -30.82 11.70 -9.61
CA ARG A 292 -30.04 12.08 -8.43
C ARG A 292 -29.21 10.91 -7.91
N PRO A 293 -27.88 11.04 -7.82
CA PRO A 293 -27.08 10.05 -7.13
C PRO A 293 -27.44 9.94 -5.64
N GLU A 294 -27.73 8.72 -5.18
CA GLU A 294 -27.85 8.44 -3.75
C GLU A 294 -26.55 7.88 -3.18
N ILE A 295 -26.38 8.02 -1.86
CA ILE A 295 -25.24 7.46 -1.12
C ILE A 295 -25.70 6.26 -0.31
N TYR A 296 -25.21 5.07 -0.66
CA TYR A 296 -25.54 3.80 0.00
C TYR A 296 -24.44 3.46 1.02
N VAL A 297 -24.80 3.41 2.30
CA VAL A 297 -23.83 3.16 3.39
C VAL A 297 -24.13 1.85 4.09
N SER A 298 -23.16 0.94 4.06
CA SER A 298 -23.18 -0.27 4.88
C SER A 298 -22.83 0.05 6.32
N CYS A 299 -23.77 -0.17 7.25
CA CYS A 299 -23.59 0.12 8.66
C CYS A 299 -23.89 -1.11 9.51
N ARG A 300 -22.93 -1.52 10.35
CA ARG A 300 -23.11 -2.64 11.29
C ARG A 300 -23.40 -2.12 12.69
N ASN A 301 -24.50 -2.56 13.27
CA ASN A 301 -24.88 -2.27 14.65
C ASN A 301 -24.91 -3.58 15.45
N GLY A 302 -23.84 -3.85 16.20
CA GLY A 302 -23.65 -5.12 16.90
C GLY A 302 -23.59 -6.30 15.93
N ASN A 303 -24.56 -7.22 16.05
CA ASN A 303 -24.68 -8.42 15.23
C ASN A 303 -25.68 -8.28 14.06
N SER A 304 -26.15 -7.06 13.79
CA SER A 304 -27.12 -6.78 12.74
C SER A 304 -26.60 -5.70 11.80
N MET A 305 -27.07 -5.75 10.55
CA MET A 305 -26.93 -4.63 9.64
C MET A 305 -28.04 -3.61 9.89
N SER A 306 -27.66 -2.34 9.90
CA SER A 306 -28.53 -1.18 10.04
C SER A 306 -28.09 -0.11 9.04
N SER A 307 -27.92 -0.55 7.79
CA SER A 307 -27.49 0.27 6.66
C SER A 307 -28.51 1.36 6.33
N PHE A 308 -28.09 2.37 5.59
CA PHE A 308 -28.91 3.52 5.28
C PHE A 308 -28.56 4.11 3.92
N VAL A 309 -29.50 4.87 3.36
CA VAL A 309 -29.35 5.54 2.08
C VAL A 309 -29.62 7.02 2.27
N LEU A 310 -28.74 7.87 1.75
CA LEU A 310 -28.90 9.32 1.75
C LEU A 310 -29.16 9.83 0.34
N SER A 311 -29.95 10.89 0.24
CA SER A 311 -30.06 11.71 -0.97
C SER A 311 -29.99 13.19 -0.60
N TYR A 312 -29.51 14.02 -1.51
CA TYR A 312 -29.48 15.46 -1.32
C TYR A 312 -30.80 16.07 -1.80
N GLU A 313 -31.56 16.64 -0.87
CA GLU A 313 -32.82 17.29 -1.16
C GLU A 313 -32.88 18.66 -0.50
N LYS A 314 -33.30 19.67 -1.27
CA LYS A 314 -33.59 21.03 -0.74
C LYS A 314 -32.42 21.64 0.05
N GLY A 315 -31.18 21.40 -0.38
CA GLY A 315 -29.99 21.97 0.23
C GLY A 315 -29.36 21.15 1.36
N ALA A 316 -29.88 19.95 1.65
CA ALA A 316 -29.37 19.10 2.73
C ALA A 316 -29.44 17.61 2.40
N PHE A 317 -28.54 16.82 2.99
CA PHE A 317 -28.65 15.35 2.95
C PHE A 317 -29.78 14.88 3.84
N THR A 318 -30.70 14.13 3.26
CA THR A 318 -31.82 13.49 3.94
C THR A 318 -31.73 11.98 3.77
N TYR A 319 -32.44 11.24 4.61
CA TYR A 319 -32.45 9.78 4.53
C TYR A 319 -33.59 9.33 3.64
N LEU A 320 -33.26 8.57 2.60
CA LEU A 320 -34.26 7.84 1.82
C LEU A 320 -34.63 6.52 2.49
N ALA A 321 -33.65 5.85 3.11
CA ALA A 321 -33.89 4.62 3.86
C ALA A 321 -33.00 4.54 5.11
N LYS A 322 -33.50 3.92 6.18
CA LYS A 322 -32.77 3.63 7.42
C LYS A 322 -33.06 2.23 7.92
N GLY A 323 -32.09 1.62 8.60
CA GLY A 323 -32.27 0.31 9.21
C GLY A 323 -32.34 -0.82 8.17
N VAL A 324 -31.76 -0.61 6.99
CA VAL A 324 -31.71 -1.61 5.92
C VAL A 324 -30.89 -2.81 6.42
N PRO A 325 -31.47 -4.02 6.51
CA PRO A 325 -30.85 -5.17 7.16
C PRO A 325 -29.87 -5.93 6.23
N TYR A 326 -29.15 -5.20 5.39
CA TYR A 326 -28.23 -5.74 4.40
C TYR A 326 -26.90 -4.97 4.41
N HIS A 327 -25.79 -5.68 4.21
CA HIS A 327 -24.62 -5.11 3.55
C HIS A 327 -25.02 -4.65 2.16
N LEU A 328 -24.54 -3.50 1.72
CA LEU A 328 -24.88 -2.90 0.44
C LEU A 328 -23.63 -2.70 -0.42
N ARG A 329 -23.75 -3.00 -1.71
CA ARG A 329 -22.74 -2.70 -2.73
C ARG A 329 -23.37 -2.30 -4.04
N MET A 330 -22.76 -1.34 -4.72
CA MET A 330 -23.13 -0.94 -6.07
C MET A 330 -22.09 -1.43 -7.07
N GLN A 331 -22.57 -1.87 -8.24
CA GLN A 331 -21.75 -2.12 -9.43
C GLN A 331 -22.47 -1.54 -10.64
N LYS A 332 -21.75 -1.33 -11.75
CA LYS A 332 -22.40 -1.03 -13.02
C LYS A 332 -23.28 -2.22 -13.42
N ASN A 333 -24.28 -1.95 -14.27
CA ASN A 333 -25.16 -3.00 -14.79
C ASN A 333 -24.50 -3.74 -15.98
N PRO A 334 -23.94 -4.95 -15.82
CA PRO A 334 -23.36 -5.72 -16.93
C PRO A 334 -24.31 -6.06 -18.08
N TRP A 335 -25.62 -5.86 -17.91
CA TRP A 335 -26.63 -6.12 -18.95
C TRP A 335 -27.11 -4.87 -19.67
N GLY A 336 -26.60 -3.67 -19.34
CA GLY A 336 -27.03 -2.44 -19.99
C GLY A 336 -26.52 -1.18 -19.31
N GLN A 337 -27.34 -0.14 -19.34
CA GLN A 337 -27.00 1.14 -18.74
C GLN A 337 -27.34 1.17 -17.24
N GLY A 338 -26.73 2.13 -16.53
CA GLY A 338 -26.98 2.38 -15.13
C GLY A 338 -26.19 1.46 -14.20
N VAL A 339 -26.70 1.36 -12.97
CA VAL A 339 -26.07 0.62 -11.87
C VAL A 339 -27.04 -0.40 -11.30
N MET A 340 -26.50 -1.37 -10.57
CA MET A 340 -27.26 -2.27 -9.70
C MET A 340 -26.73 -2.19 -8.28
N VAL A 341 -27.63 -2.33 -7.32
CA VAL A 341 -27.28 -2.48 -5.91
C VAL A 341 -27.52 -3.94 -5.51
N PHE A 342 -26.54 -4.51 -4.82
CA PHE A 342 -26.59 -5.84 -4.23
C PHE A 342 -26.76 -5.73 -2.71
N GLY A 343 -27.36 -6.77 -2.13
CA GLY A 343 -27.58 -6.91 -0.70
C GLY A 343 -27.21 -8.28 -0.17
N GLN A 344 -26.53 -8.34 0.98
CA GLN A 344 -26.26 -9.59 1.68
C GLN A 344 -26.50 -9.44 3.17
N LYS A 345 -27.15 -10.43 3.79
CA LYS A 345 -27.45 -10.39 5.23
C LYS A 345 -26.20 -10.72 6.04
N THR A 346 -26.32 -10.48 7.34
CA THR A 346 -25.37 -10.94 8.36
C THR A 346 -26.11 -11.86 9.34
N ALA A 347 -25.37 -12.70 10.04
CA ALA A 347 -25.85 -13.52 11.16
C ALA A 347 -24.89 -13.40 12.36
N PRO A 348 -25.33 -13.72 13.60
CA PRO A 348 -24.47 -13.61 14.78
C PRO A 348 -23.13 -14.37 14.66
N ASN A 349 -23.12 -15.46 13.91
CA ASN A 349 -21.97 -16.33 13.69
C ASN A 349 -21.36 -16.27 12.28
N ALA A 350 -21.88 -15.40 11.41
CA ALA A 350 -21.39 -15.27 10.04
C ALA A 350 -21.52 -13.80 9.59
N PRO A 351 -20.40 -13.09 9.39
CA PRO A 351 -20.42 -11.71 8.90
C PRO A 351 -21.22 -11.56 7.62
N PHE A 352 -21.12 -12.54 6.72
CA PHE A 352 -21.87 -12.64 5.47
C PHE A 352 -22.69 -13.92 5.52
N TYR A 353 -24.02 -13.79 5.46
CA TYR A 353 -24.93 -14.91 5.63
C TYR A 353 -25.97 -14.95 4.51
N GLY A 354 -26.16 -16.15 3.96
CA GLY A 354 -27.11 -16.41 2.89
C GLY A 354 -26.66 -15.85 1.53
N PRO A 355 -27.56 -15.90 0.54
CA PRO A 355 -27.25 -15.51 -0.82
C PRO A 355 -27.10 -13.99 -0.96
N ILE A 356 -26.53 -13.58 -2.08
CA ILE A 356 -26.47 -12.18 -2.50
C ILE A 356 -27.72 -11.90 -3.33
N TYR A 357 -28.48 -10.88 -2.94
CA TYR A 357 -29.67 -10.43 -3.65
C TYR A 357 -29.34 -9.22 -4.50
N LYS A 358 -29.99 -9.08 -5.65
CA LYS A 358 -30.23 -7.77 -6.24
C LYS A 358 -31.18 -7.00 -5.32
N MET A 359 -30.99 -5.71 -5.19
CA MET A 359 -31.90 -4.84 -4.43
C MET A 359 -32.86 -4.15 -5.39
N LYS A 360 -33.96 -3.63 -4.85
CA LYS A 360 -34.89 -2.75 -5.57
C LYS A 360 -35.55 -1.77 -4.61
N TRP A 361 -35.98 -0.64 -5.13
CA TRP A 361 -36.90 0.25 -4.43
C TRP A 361 -38.33 -0.28 -4.61
N GLN A 362 -39.04 -0.45 -3.49
CA GLN A 362 -40.44 -0.84 -3.47
C GLN A 362 -41.15 -0.08 -2.36
N ASP A 363 -42.21 0.66 -2.70
CA ASP A 363 -43.03 1.42 -1.75
C ASP A 363 -42.23 2.39 -0.84
N GLY A 364 -41.10 2.92 -1.36
CA GLY A 364 -40.21 3.82 -0.63
C GLY A 364 -39.15 3.13 0.24
N ASP A 365 -39.12 1.80 0.26
CA ASP A 365 -38.13 1.00 0.98
C ASP A 365 -37.14 0.32 0.02
N LEU A 366 -35.89 0.15 0.47
CA LEU A 366 -34.89 -0.64 -0.23
C LEU A 366 -34.97 -2.11 0.23
N VAL A 367 -35.50 -2.97 -0.64
CA VAL A 367 -35.77 -4.39 -0.36
C VAL A 367 -34.99 -5.31 -1.28
N SER A 368 -34.88 -6.58 -0.90
CA SER A 368 -34.29 -7.62 -1.77
C SER A 368 -35.24 -7.98 -2.90
N ASP A 369 -34.68 -8.23 -4.06
CA ASP A 369 -35.32 -8.77 -5.25
C ASP A 369 -34.79 -10.19 -5.55
N ASP A 370 -34.41 -10.48 -6.78
CA ASP A 370 -33.85 -11.78 -7.17
C ASP A 370 -32.50 -12.07 -6.50
N GLU A 371 -32.28 -13.34 -6.18
CA GLU A 371 -30.95 -13.86 -5.88
C GLU A 371 -30.01 -13.78 -7.10
N VAL A 372 -28.75 -13.44 -6.87
CA VAL A 372 -27.68 -13.56 -7.87
C VAL A 372 -27.22 -15.01 -7.89
N THR A 373 -27.64 -15.73 -8.93
CA THR A 373 -27.38 -17.17 -9.09
C THR A 373 -26.02 -17.46 -9.73
N ASN A 374 -25.55 -18.70 -9.60
CA ASN A 374 -24.31 -19.23 -10.17
C ASN A 374 -23.03 -18.52 -9.68
N LEU A 375 -23.09 -17.88 -8.51
CA LEU A 375 -21.89 -17.40 -7.83
C LEU A 375 -21.19 -18.57 -7.12
N PRO A 376 -19.84 -18.60 -7.11
CA PRO A 376 -19.09 -19.56 -6.32
C PRO A 376 -19.42 -19.48 -4.82
N ASP A 377 -19.35 -20.60 -4.09
CA ASP A 377 -19.73 -20.67 -2.66
C ASP A 377 -18.95 -19.72 -1.75
N MET A 378 -17.70 -19.36 -2.09
CA MET A 378 -16.88 -18.43 -1.31
C MET A 378 -17.20 -16.94 -1.57
N THR A 379 -18.26 -16.66 -2.32
CA THR A 379 -18.60 -15.29 -2.71
C THR A 379 -19.28 -14.55 -1.57
N THR A 380 -18.76 -13.37 -1.28
CA THR A 380 -19.38 -12.37 -0.40
C THR A 380 -19.66 -11.13 -1.20
N ILE A 381 -20.55 -10.28 -0.72
CA ILE A 381 -20.90 -9.04 -1.40
C ILE A 381 -19.70 -8.12 -1.69
N TYR A 382 -18.61 -8.22 -0.92
CA TYR A 382 -17.46 -7.33 -1.03
C TYR A 382 -16.28 -7.90 -1.81
N ASN A 383 -16.31 -9.17 -2.22
CA ASN A 383 -15.18 -9.80 -2.90
C ASN A 383 -15.44 -10.17 -4.36
N PHE A 384 -16.58 -9.75 -4.95
CA PHE A 384 -16.92 -10.08 -6.33
C PHE A 384 -17.20 -8.86 -7.22
N LEU A 385 -17.03 -9.08 -8.51
CA LEU A 385 -17.43 -8.22 -9.62
C LEU A 385 -18.22 -9.08 -10.62
N LEU A 386 -19.35 -8.56 -11.10
CA LEU A 386 -20.10 -9.14 -12.21
C LEU A 386 -19.98 -8.22 -13.43
N ALA A 387 -19.24 -8.67 -14.44
CA ALA A 387 -18.83 -7.83 -15.58
C ALA A 387 -18.76 -8.65 -16.87
N ASP A 388 -19.03 -8.03 -18.03
CA ASP A 388 -18.70 -8.63 -19.33
C ASP A 388 -17.22 -8.42 -19.66
N LEU A 389 -16.31 -9.10 -18.94
CA LEU A 389 -14.86 -8.94 -19.14
C LEU A 389 -14.40 -9.33 -20.55
N SER A 390 -15.24 -10.04 -21.32
CA SER A 390 -14.93 -10.44 -22.70
C SER A 390 -15.32 -9.38 -23.74
N GLY A 391 -16.18 -8.43 -23.37
CA GLY A 391 -16.87 -7.53 -24.30
C GLY A 391 -17.71 -8.27 -25.33
N SER A 392 -18.20 -9.48 -25.01
CA SER A 392 -18.92 -10.33 -25.98
C SER A 392 -20.40 -9.97 -26.13
N GLY A 393 -20.89 -9.00 -25.35
CA GLY A 393 -22.26 -8.52 -25.36
C GLY A 393 -23.17 -9.46 -24.58
N GLY A 394 -23.49 -9.09 -23.34
CA GLY A 394 -24.58 -9.70 -22.56
C GLY A 394 -24.26 -11.07 -21.94
N ARG A 395 -22.98 -11.42 -21.81
CA ARG A 395 -22.52 -12.65 -21.13
C ARG A 395 -21.61 -12.31 -19.95
N PRO A 396 -22.14 -11.73 -18.86
CA PRO A 396 -21.31 -11.42 -17.71
C PRO A 396 -20.67 -12.66 -17.13
N MET A 397 -19.42 -12.47 -16.73
CA MET A 397 -18.63 -13.37 -15.92
C MET A 397 -18.58 -12.85 -14.49
N SER A 398 -18.36 -13.74 -13.53
CA SER A 398 -18.07 -13.34 -12.16
C SER A 398 -16.57 -13.45 -11.92
N MET A 399 -15.99 -12.37 -11.44
CA MET A 399 -14.62 -12.34 -10.94
C MET A 399 -14.66 -12.17 -9.42
N ILE A 400 -13.93 -13.01 -8.68
CA ILE A 400 -13.86 -12.91 -7.21
C ILE A 400 -12.42 -12.81 -6.74
N SER A 401 -12.20 -12.17 -5.60
CA SER A 401 -11.00 -12.37 -4.77
C SER A 401 -11.35 -13.35 -3.66
N ASP A 402 -10.83 -14.57 -3.72
CA ASP A 402 -11.21 -15.62 -2.77
C ASP A 402 -10.66 -15.35 -1.35
N ASN A 403 -10.94 -16.24 -0.41
CA ASN A 403 -10.50 -16.08 0.99
C ASN A 403 -8.97 -16.18 1.16
N THR A 404 -8.25 -16.65 0.13
CA THR A 404 -6.78 -16.66 0.05
C THR A 404 -6.21 -15.48 -0.73
N TYR A 405 -7.07 -14.54 -1.14
CA TYR A 405 -6.77 -13.33 -1.90
C TYR A 405 -6.39 -13.56 -3.36
N HIS A 406 -6.55 -14.76 -3.90
CA HIS A 406 -6.34 -14.99 -5.34
C HIS A 406 -7.58 -14.57 -6.12
N LEU A 407 -7.35 -13.92 -7.26
CA LEU A 407 -8.40 -13.59 -8.21
C LEU A 407 -8.83 -14.86 -8.93
N ARG A 408 -10.12 -15.06 -9.13
CA ARG A 408 -10.69 -16.17 -9.89
C ARG A 408 -11.75 -15.65 -10.82
N VAL A 409 -11.80 -16.18 -12.05
CA VAL A 409 -12.81 -15.83 -13.06
C VAL A 409 -13.67 -17.06 -13.33
N TYR A 410 -14.97 -16.88 -13.35
CA TYR A 410 -15.96 -17.92 -13.63
C TYR A 410 -16.88 -17.48 -14.76
N ASN A 411 -17.27 -18.44 -15.60
CA ASN A 411 -18.29 -18.20 -16.62
C ASN A 411 -19.70 -18.14 -16.01
N ARG A 412 -20.71 -17.81 -16.84
CA ARG A 412 -22.11 -17.70 -16.41
C ARG A 412 -22.72 -19.00 -15.85
N SER A 413 -22.16 -20.16 -16.20
CA SER A 413 -22.57 -21.45 -15.63
C SER A 413 -21.91 -21.78 -14.29
N GLY A 414 -21.01 -20.94 -13.78
CA GLY A 414 -20.28 -21.16 -12.53
C GLY A 414 -19.04 -22.03 -12.67
N GLU A 415 -18.58 -22.31 -13.90
CA GLU A 415 -17.32 -23.02 -14.13
C GLU A 415 -16.15 -22.04 -14.01
N GLN A 416 -15.13 -22.42 -13.24
CA GLN A 416 -13.92 -21.63 -13.08
C GLN A 416 -13.07 -21.70 -14.35
N LEU A 417 -12.79 -20.53 -14.94
CA LEU A 417 -11.94 -20.40 -16.12
C LEU A 417 -10.46 -20.16 -15.76
N TRP A 418 -10.20 -19.42 -14.67
CA TRP A 418 -8.85 -18.98 -14.33
C TRP A 418 -8.70 -18.64 -12.84
N MET A 419 -7.47 -18.69 -12.34
CA MET A 419 -7.03 -18.26 -11.01
C MET A 419 -5.67 -17.55 -11.13
N SER A 420 -5.48 -16.45 -10.39
CA SER A 420 -4.19 -15.75 -10.32
C SER A 420 -3.15 -16.48 -9.47
N ASP A 421 -1.88 -16.21 -9.74
CA ASP A 421 -0.77 -16.65 -8.88
C ASP A 421 -0.51 -15.66 -7.73
N GLU A 422 -0.80 -14.38 -7.95
CA GLU A 422 -0.64 -13.35 -6.93
C GLU A 422 -1.90 -13.10 -6.12
N GLN A 423 -1.68 -12.58 -4.92
CA GLN A 423 -2.72 -12.11 -4.02
C GLN A 423 -3.08 -10.64 -4.28
N TYR A 424 -4.37 -10.39 -4.37
CA TYR A 424 -5.01 -9.10 -4.58
C TYR A 424 -6.10 -8.85 -3.54
N ASN A 425 -6.44 -7.59 -3.36
CA ASN A 425 -7.57 -7.11 -2.57
C ASN A 425 -7.57 -7.48 -1.07
N ALA A 426 -6.41 -7.88 -0.55
CA ALA A 426 -6.23 -8.04 0.89
C ALA A 426 -6.37 -6.68 1.61
N SER A 427 -7.13 -6.66 2.69
CA SER A 427 -7.44 -5.46 3.47
C SER A 427 -7.21 -5.66 4.97
N SER A 428 -6.85 -4.58 5.66
CA SER A 428 -6.73 -4.53 7.13
C SER A 428 -8.05 -4.16 7.81
N GLN A 429 -9.11 -3.89 7.05
CA GLN A 429 -10.45 -3.70 7.62
C GLN A 429 -11.01 -5.05 8.04
N PHE A 430 -11.61 -5.11 9.23
CA PHE A 430 -12.17 -6.35 9.76
C PHE A 430 -13.43 -6.12 10.61
N THR A 431 -14.15 -7.19 10.86
CA THR A 431 -15.27 -7.24 11.81
C THR A 431 -15.18 -8.48 12.68
N TYR A 432 -15.70 -8.35 13.90
CA TYR A 432 -15.76 -9.46 14.85
C TYR A 432 -17.05 -10.27 14.63
N TYR A 433 -16.96 -11.59 14.81
CA TYR A 433 -18.10 -12.50 14.84
C TYR A 433 -17.88 -13.64 15.83
N LYS A 434 -18.95 -14.33 16.20
CA LYS A 434 -18.88 -15.45 17.15
C LYS A 434 -18.94 -16.78 16.44
N GLU A 435 -17.81 -17.48 16.37
CA GLU A 435 -17.79 -18.84 15.85
C GLU A 435 -18.46 -19.80 16.86
N ILE A 436 -19.39 -20.64 16.39
CA ILE A 436 -20.16 -21.56 17.27
C ILE A 436 -19.40 -22.87 17.53
N SER A 437 -18.43 -23.21 16.67
CA SER A 437 -17.69 -24.47 16.71
C SER A 437 -16.30 -24.33 17.35
N GLY A 438 -16.17 -24.68 18.63
CA GLY A 438 -14.94 -25.31 19.13
C GLY A 438 -13.93 -24.51 19.97
N GLY A 439 -14.21 -23.30 20.47
CA GLY A 439 -13.27 -22.65 21.40
C GLY A 439 -13.73 -21.35 22.08
N SER A 440 -13.47 -21.27 23.39
CA SER A 440 -13.49 -20.15 24.36
C SER A 440 -14.65 -19.14 24.43
N GLY A 441 -15.52 -19.04 23.42
CA GLY A 441 -16.50 -17.95 23.34
C GLY A 441 -15.87 -16.58 23.02
N GLU A 442 -14.62 -16.56 22.57
CA GLU A 442 -13.93 -15.36 22.09
C GLU A 442 -14.39 -15.00 20.67
N ASP A 443 -14.48 -13.70 20.39
CA ASP A 443 -14.81 -13.21 19.06
C ASP A 443 -13.67 -13.53 18.07
N ASP A 444 -13.99 -14.07 16.90
CA ASP A 444 -13.05 -14.23 15.79
C ASP A 444 -13.15 -13.08 14.79
N VAL A 445 -12.15 -12.96 13.91
CA VAL A 445 -11.96 -11.81 13.03
C VAL A 445 -12.17 -12.19 11.58
N TRP A 446 -13.11 -11.50 10.92
CA TRP A 446 -13.26 -11.57 9.47
C TRP A 446 -12.69 -10.32 8.82
N TYR A 447 -11.71 -10.50 7.94
CA TYR A 447 -11.16 -9.41 7.15
C TYR A 447 -11.96 -9.20 5.88
N PHE A 448 -12.29 -7.95 5.60
CA PHE A 448 -12.93 -7.57 4.35
C PHE A 448 -11.93 -7.62 3.20
N HIS A 449 -12.44 -7.72 1.98
CA HIS A 449 -11.70 -7.51 0.74
C HIS A 449 -11.87 -6.09 0.27
N THR A 450 -10.83 -5.45 -0.27
CA THR A 450 -11.08 -4.24 -1.07
C THR A 450 -11.89 -4.63 -2.32
N ARG A 451 -12.62 -3.68 -2.92
CA ARG A 451 -13.38 -3.94 -4.17
C ARG A 451 -12.51 -4.48 -5.29
N ILE A 452 -13.17 -5.04 -6.29
CA ILE A 452 -12.74 -5.06 -7.69
C ILE A 452 -13.62 -4.03 -8.41
N LEU A 453 -13.05 -3.08 -9.14
CA LEU A 453 -13.81 -2.11 -9.93
C LEU A 453 -13.71 -2.43 -11.42
N GLU A 454 -14.83 -2.30 -12.13
CA GLU A 454 -14.80 -2.29 -13.59
C GLU A 454 -14.72 -0.87 -14.17
N ALA A 455 -13.85 -0.70 -15.16
CA ALA A 455 -13.78 0.51 -15.96
C ALA A 455 -13.22 0.18 -17.34
N ASP A 456 -13.79 0.77 -18.39
CA ASP A 456 -13.16 0.82 -19.71
C ASP A 456 -12.26 2.06 -19.73
N LEU A 457 -10.96 1.84 -19.58
CA LEU A 457 -9.96 2.89 -19.40
C LEU A 457 -9.19 3.19 -20.68
N ASP A 458 -9.23 2.30 -21.67
CA ASP A 458 -8.57 2.49 -22.96
C ASP A 458 -9.53 2.77 -24.13
N GLY A 459 -10.85 2.70 -23.87
CA GLY A 459 -11.92 3.04 -24.80
C GLY A 459 -12.24 1.95 -25.81
N ASP A 460 -11.84 0.69 -25.55
CA ASP A 460 -12.05 -0.42 -26.48
C ASP A 460 -13.42 -1.12 -26.32
N ASN A 461 -14.28 -0.62 -25.42
CA ASN A 461 -15.56 -1.19 -25.00
C ASN A 461 -15.45 -2.56 -24.28
N LYS A 462 -14.27 -2.91 -23.77
CA LYS A 462 -14.09 -4.03 -22.84
C LYS A 462 -13.72 -3.46 -21.47
N PRO A 463 -14.35 -3.95 -20.40
CA PRO A 463 -14.01 -3.46 -19.07
C PRO A 463 -12.70 -4.08 -18.58
N GLU A 464 -11.80 -3.24 -18.10
CA GLU A 464 -10.70 -3.63 -17.21
C GLU A 464 -11.22 -3.88 -15.80
N ALA A 465 -10.63 -4.87 -15.13
CA ALA A 465 -10.71 -5.02 -13.69
C ALA A 465 -9.58 -4.23 -13.03
N VAL A 466 -9.93 -3.22 -12.25
CA VAL A 466 -8.99 -2.51 -11.37
C VAL A 466 -9.01 -3.18 -10.00
N VAL A 467 -7.83 -3.52 -9.49
CA VAL A 467 -7.59 -4.26 -8.24
C VAL A 467 -6.42 -3.66 -7.47
N VAL A 468 -6.29 -3.96 -6.17
CA VAL A 468 -5.18 -3.48 -5.34
C VAL A 468 -4.32 -4.64 -4.86
N ARG A 469 -3.02 -4.40 -4.69
CA ARG A 469 -2.11 -5.26 -3.93
C ARG A 469 -1.55 -4.48 -2.76
N ASN A 470 -1.98 -4.86 -1.56
CA ASN A 470 -1.38 -4.38 -0.32
C ASN A 470 -0.28 -5.36 0.13
N SER A 471 0.92 -4.85 0.37
CA SER A 471 2.08 -5.64 0.79
C SER A 471 2.27 -5.58 2.31
N ASP A 472 2.32 -6.77 2.92
CA ASP A 472 2.66 -6.96 4.33
C ASP A 472 4.11 -7.49 4.43
N PRO A 473 5.00 -6.89 5.25
CA PRO A 473 6.38 -7.37 5.42
C PRO A 473 6.50 -8.84 5.86
N THR A 474 5.48 -9.36 6.54
CA THR A 474 5.42 -10.75 7.01
C THR A 474 4.78 -11.68 6.00
N GLY A 475 4.34 -11.19 4.84
CA GLY A 475 3.55 -12.00 3.88
C GLY A 475 2.21 -12.46 4.46
N MET A 476 1.62 -11.67 5.37
CA MET A 476 0.39 -12.00 6.12
C MET A 476 0.48 -13.28 6.97
N LEU A 477 1.69 -13.73 7.35
CA LEU A 477 1.89 -14.88 8.24
C LEU A 477 1.28 -14.69 9.63
N LEU A 478 1.11 -13.44 10.07
CA LEU A 478 0.44 -13.09 11.32
C LEU A 478 -1.07 -12.89 11.07
N GLY A 479 -1.83 -13.98 10.98
CA GLY A 479 -3.22 -13.97 10.51
C GLY A 479 -4.16 -12.92 11.16
N ARG A 480 -4.01 -12.66 12.47
CA ARG A 480 -4.80 -11.66 13.23
C ARG A 480 -4.21 -10.24 13.24
N MET A 481 -3.02 -10.03 12.68
CA MET A 481 -2.34 -8.74 12.69
C MET A 481 -1.76 -8.43 11.31
N ARG A 482 -2.53 -7.67 10.51
CA ARG A 482 -2.12 -7.20 9.19
C ARG A 482 -1.44 -5.84 9.26
N MET A 483 -0.21 -5.77 8.78
CA MET A 483 0.66 -4.60 8.78
C MET A 483 0.98 -4.15 7.35
N PHE A 484 -0.05 -3.89 6.56
CA PHE A 484 0.15 -3.34 5.21
C PHE A 484 0.84 -1.97 5.30
N ASN A 485 1.99 -1.85 4.65
CA ASN A 485 2.78 -0.62 4.62
C ASN A 485 3.02 -0.09 3.21
N ARG A 486 2.58 -0.84 2.19
CA ARG A 486 2.68 -0.48 0.78
C ARG A 486 1.44 -0.94 0.04
N GLY A 487 0.93 -0.10 -0.86
CA GLY A 487 -0.17 -0.44 -1.76
C GLY A 487 0.12 -0.04 -3.21
N GLN A 488 -0.41 -0.81 -4.16
CA GLN A 488 -0.37 -0.52 -5.60
C GLN A 488 -1.68 -0.96 -6.25
N LEU A 489 -2.23 -0.16 -7.15
CA LEU A 489 -3.38 -0.57 -7.96
C LEU A 489 -2.89 -1.11 -9.31
N TYR A 490 -3.64 -2.05 -9.85
CA TYR A 490 -3.39 -2.74 -11.10
C TYR A 490 -4.66 -2.68 -11.94
N SER A 491 -4.51 -2.46 -13.24
CA SER A 491 -5.57 -2.69 -14.22
C SER A 491 -5.26 -3.98 -14.96
N LEU A 492 -6.27 -4.85 -15.05
CA LEU A 492 -6.18 -6.15 -15.67
C LEU A 492 -7.28 -6.30 -16.73
N SER A 493 -6.94 -6.85 -17.91
CA SER A 493 -7.94 -7.21 -18.94
C SER A 493 -8.00 -8.71 -19.14
N TRP A 494 -9.19 -9.23 -19.43
CA TRP A 494 -9.38 -10.64 -19.75
C TRP A 494 -9.05 -10.91 -21.22
N ASN A 495 -8.11 -11.81 -21.50
CA ASN A 495 -7.71 -12.15 -22.86
C ASN A 495 -8.40 -13.42 -23.42
N GLY A 496 -9.31 -14.04 -22.66
CA GLY A 496 -9.93 -15.32 -22.99
C GLY A 496 -9.37 -16.53 -22.23
N MET A 497 -8.19 -16.40 -21.63
CA MET A 497 -7.51 -17.47 -20.89
C MET A 497 -7.07 -17.03 -19.49
N SER A 498 -6.60 -15.78 -19.34
CA SER A 498 -6.14 -15.21 -18.08
C SER A 498 -6.46 -13.71 -17.99
N MET A 499 -6.40 -13.18 -16.77
CA MET A 499 -6.32 -11.73 -16.57
C MET A 499 -4.87 -11.30 -16.82
N VAL A 500 -4.67 -10.34 -17.70
CA VAL A 500 -3.35 -9.80 -18.08
C VAL A 500 -3.21 -8.39 -17.52
N GLU A 501 -2.07 -8.07 -16.92
CA GLU A 501 -1.77 -6.72 -16.45
C GLU A 501 -1.63 -5.75 -17.63
N ASN A 502 -2.41 -4.67 -17.60
CA ASN A 502 -2.28 -3.56 -18.54
C ASN A 502 -1.29 -2.52 -18.00
N TRP A 503 -1.48 -2.13 -16.75
CA TRP A 503 -0.65 -1.15 -16.06
C TRP A 503 -0.82 -1.28 -14.54
N ARG A 504 0.11 -0.64 -13.80
CA ARG A 504 0.03 -0.50 -12.34
C ARG A 504 0.45 0.89 -11.87
N THR A 505 -0.04 1.33 -10.72
CA THR A 505 0.37 2.60 -10.10
C THR A 505 1.77 2.51 -9.49
N PRO A 506 2.45 3.65 -9.26
CA PRO A 506 3.58 3.71 -8.35
C PRO A 506 3.23 3.15 -6.96
N ARG A 507 4.27 2.74 -6.22
CA ARG A 507 4.12 2.28 -4.83
C ARG A 507 3.71 3.42 -3.93
N ILE A 508 2.60 3.25 -3.24
CA ILE A 508 2.12 4.17 -2.21
C ILE A 508 2.64 3.68 -0.86
N SER A 509 3.27 4.58 -0.10
CA SER A 509 3.74 4.29 1.25
C SER A 509 2.58 4.41 2.24
N GLY A 510 1.89 3.30 2.47
CA GLY A 510 0.72 3.18 3.35
C GLY A 510 -0.15 2.00 2.98
N TYR A 511 -1.20 1.77 3.78
CA TYR A 511 -2.24 0.79 3.49
C TYR A 511 -3.32 1.42 2.62
N VAL A 512 -3.51 0.95 1.38
CA VAL A 512 -4.60 1.41 0.52
C VAL A 512 -5.89 0.72 0.98
N SER A 513 -6.81 1.49 1.56
CA SER A 513 -8.06 0.95 2.11
C SER A 513 -9.15 0.78 1.07
N ASP A 514 -9.26 1.73 0.16
CA ASP A 514 -10.28 1.69 -0.88
C ASP A 514 -9.94 2.66 -2.01
N TYR A 515 -10.67 2.55 -3.13
CA TYR A 515 -10.45 3.36 -4.31
C TYR A 515 -11.73 3.50 -5.15
N ALA A 516 -11.76 4.51 -6.02
CA ALA A 516 -12.86 4.84 -6.90
C ALA A 516 -12.32 5.42 -8.23
N ILE A 517 -13.16 5.50 -9.25
CA ILE A 517 -12.83 6.15 -10.53
C ILE A 517 -13.93 7.15 -10.84
N ALA A 518 -13.57 8.43 -10.92
CA ALA A 518 -14.50 9.51 -11.27
C ALA A 518 -13.71 10.77 -11.68
N ASP A 519 -14.35 11.71 -12.38
CA ASP A 519 -13.77 13.03 -12.66
C ASP A 519 -13.86 13.95 -11.43
N VAL A 520 -13.21 13.55 -10.34
CA VAL A 520 -13.23 14.29 -9.06
C VAL A 520 -12.60 15.69 -9.17
N ALA A 521 -11.78 15.92 -10.19
CA ALA A 521 -11.17 17.23 -10.45
C ALA A 521 -12.08 18.15 -11.30
N ASN A 522 -13.23 17.67 -11.76
CA ASN A 522 -14.18 18.42 -12.60
C ASN A 522 -13.51 18.98 -13.86
N SER A 523 -12.68 18.15 -14.47
CA SER A 523 -11.76 18.50 -15.56
C SER A 523 -12.19 17.96 -16.92
N GLY A 524 -13.27 17.17 -16.96
CA GLY A 524 -13.71 16.36 -18.09
C GLY A 524 -12.94 15.05 -18.25
N GLN A 525 -12.02 14.72 -17.34
CA GLN A 525 -11.21 13.49 -17.40
C GLN A 525 -11.33 12.68 -16.11
N PRO A 526 -11.65 11.38 -16.19
CA PRO A 526 -11.71 10.54 -15.00
C PRO A 526 -10.33 10.43 -14.34
N ALA A 527 -10.34 10.35 -13.01
CA ALA A 527 -9.16 10.10 -12.20
C ALA A 527 -9.32 8.80 -11.41
N LEU A 528 -8.22 8.09 -11.21
CA LEU A 528 -8.11 7.01 -10.25
C LEU A 528 -7.92 7.61 -8.86
N ILE A 529 -8.94 7.49 -8.02
CA ILE A 529 -8.99 7.99 -6.66
C ILE A 529 -8.63 6.85 -5.72
N LEU A 530 -7.70 7.06 -4.80
CA LEU A 530 -7.35 6.08 -3.77
C LEU A 530 -7.30 6.73 -2.40
N ALA A 531 -7.80 6.01 -1.40
CA ALA A 531 -7.59 6.33 0.00
C ALA A 531 -6.49 5.43 0.56
N TYR A 532 -5.53 6.05 1.26
CA TYR A 532 -4.54 5.29 2.00
C TYR A 532 -4.40 5.79 3.44
N ASN A 533 -4.15 4.83 4.32
CA ASN A 533 -4.04 5.01 5.76
C ASN A 533 -2.59 4.94 6.18
N VAL A 534 -2.21 5.88 7.07
CA VAL A 534 -0.92 5.92 7.75
C VAL A 534 -1.17 5.73 9.24
N LYS A 535 -0.52 4.74 9.84
CA LYS A 535 -0.58 4.51 11.28
C LYS A 535 0.48 5.36 11.97
N ASP A 536 0.06 6.13 12.99
CA ASP A 536 0.97 6.78 13.93
C ASP A 536 1.13 5.87 15.15
N LEU A 537 2.30 5.25 15.29
CA LEU A 537 2.64 4.35 16.41
C LEU A 537 3.19 5.11 17.63
N GLY A 538 3.16 6.45 17.62
CA GLY A 538 3.82 7.31 18.62
C GLY A 538 3.09 7.57 19.94
N GLY A 539 1.96 6.91 20.25
CA GLY A 539 1.18 7.19 21.47
C GLY A 539 0.41 6.01 22.07
N LEU A 540 -0.08 6.18 23.31
CA LEU A 540 -0.89 5.20 24.07
C LEU A 540 -2.25 4.85 23.43
N ILE A 541 -2.64 5.56 22.37
CA ILE A 541 -3.86 5.33 21.58
C ILE A 541 -3.45 5.35 20.10
N GLU A 542 -3.72 4.26 19.38
CA GLU A 542 -3.47 4.14 17.94
C GLU A 542 -4.33 5.20 17.21
N LYS A 543 -3.73 6.32 16.79
CA LYS A 543 -4.41 7.37 16.02
C LYS A 543 -3.92 7.34 14.58
N GLY A 544 -4.67 6.67 13.71
CA GLY A 544 -4.42 6.71 12.27
C GLY A 544 -4.88 8.02 11.63
N PHE A 545 -4.25 8.39 10.52
CA PHE A 545 -4.73 9.42 9.60
C PHE A 545 -4.71 8.91 8.16
N SER A 546 -5.46 9.57 7.30
CA SER A 546 -5.59 9.17 5.91
C SER A 546 -5.26 10.31 4.97
N TYR A 547 -4.97 9.93 3.73
CA TYR A 547 -4.95 10.82 2.59
C TYR A 547 -5.76 10.21 1.47
N VAL A 548 -6.25 11.06 0.59
CA VAL A 548 -6.80 10.67 -0.71
C VAL A 548 -5.86 11.19 -1.80
N VAL A 549 -5.61 10.37 -2.80
CA VAL A 549 -4.81 10.72 -3.99
C VAL A 549 -5.66 10.51 -5.22
N ALA A 550 -5.58 11.42 -6.19
CA ALA A 550 -6.22 11.30 -7.48
C ALA A 550 -5.17 11.32 -8.60
N TYR A 551 -5.11 10.27 -9.42
CA TYR A 551 -4.28 10.21 -10.63
C TYR A 551 -5.15 10.40 -11.86
N THR A 552 -4.91 11.45 -12.65
CA THR A 552 -5.63 11.66 -13.92
C THR A 552 -5.35 10.51 -14.89
N ILE A 553 -6.41 9.95 -15.47
CA ILE A 553 -6.33 8.91 -16.50
C ILE A 553 -6.42 9.60 -17.85
N LYS A 554 -5.37 9.46 -18.69
CA LYS A 554 -5.39 10.02 -20.05
C LYS A 554 -5.91 8.97 -21.04
N PRO A 555 -6.94 9.29 -21.85
CA PRO A 555 -7.35 8.41 -22.93
C PRO A 555 -6.23 8.25 -23.96
N LYS A 556 -6.17 7.08 -24.61
CA LYS A 556 -5.21 6.81 -25.69
C LYS A 556 -5.46 7.81 -26.83
N ALA A 557 -4.43 8.52 -27.27
CA ALA A 557 -4.54 9.29 -28.50
C ALA A 557 -4.83 8.31 -29.66
N GLU A 558 -5.90 8.55 -30.41
CA GLU A 558 -6.14 7.84 -31.67
C GLU A 558 -4.86 7.93 -32.50
N ARG A 559 -4.32 6.78 -32.90
CA ARG A 559 -3.29 6.78 -33.94
C ARG A 559 -3.98 7.37 -35.16
N ALA A 560 -3.62 8.60 -35.53
CA ALA A 560 -3.98 9.17 -36.81
C ALA A 560 -3.69 8.09 -37.86
N SER A 561 -4.75 7.59 -38.49
CA SER A 561 -4.66 6.74 -39.65
C SER A 561 -3.73 7.44 -40.62
N GLY A 562 -2.56 6.85 -40.87
CA GLY A 562 -1.54 7.44 -41.72
C GLY A 562 -2.15 7.90 -43.03
N GLU A 563 -1.90 9.17 -43.36
CA GLU A 563 -1.96 9.67 -44.72
C GLU A 563 -1.15 8.70 -45.58
N GLY A 564 -1.82 8.08 -46.54
CA GLY A 564 -1.17 7.29 -47.57
C GLY A 564 -0.42 8.22 -48.51
N ASP A 565 0.88 8.01 -48.62
CA ASP A 565 1.66 8.37 -49.82
C ASP A 565 1.52 7.27 -50.87
#